data_AF-A0A2N3E404-F1
#
_entry.id   AF-A0A2N3E404-F1
#
_cell.length_a   1.000
_cell.length_b   1.000
_cell.length_c   1.000
_cell.angle_alpha   90.00
_cell.angle_beta   90.00
_cell.angle_gamma   90.00
#
_symmetry.space_group_name_H-M   'P 1'
#
loop_
_entity.id
_entity.type
_entity.pdbx_description
1 polymer ?
#
loop_
_entity_poly.entity_id
_entity_poly.type
_entity_poly.pdbx_seq_one_letter_code
_entity_poly.pdbx_strand_id
1 'polypeptide(L)'
;MPKSALDKDLKKVGKLEEATLDLSRSIAAPGLAILFLVAIFLFMTGLAPTGPLSFFVIAGGVIAGYMALNIGANDVANNMGPAVG
;
A
#
# COMPACT_ATOMS: atom_id res chain seq x y z
N MET A 1 36.70 -29.74 4.50
CA MET A 1 37.05 -28.35 4.15
C MET A 1 36.30 -27.42 5.09
N PRO A 2 36.96 -26.55 5.86
CA PRO A 2 36.25 -25.59 6.71
C PRO A 2 35.47 -24.64 5.78
N LYS A 3 34.16 -24.50 5.99
CA LYS A 3 33.36 -23.48 5.27
C LYS A 3 34.04 -22.14 5.46
N SER A 4 34.33 -21.44 4.37
CA SER A 4 35.07 -20.18 4.45
C SER A 4 34.24 -19.16 5.23
N ALA A 5 34.90 -18.26 5.98
CA ALA A 5 34.22 -17.19 6.70
C ALA A 5 33.31 -16.37 5.76
N LEU A 6 33.71 -16.23 4.50
CA LEU A 6 32.98 -15.58 3.43
C LEU A 6 31.61 -16.24 3.16
N ASP A 7 31.53 -17.58 3.09
CA ASP A 7 30.25 -18.29 2.90
C ASP A 7 29.27 -18.03 4.05
N LYS A 8 29.79 -17.89 5.28
CA LYS A 8 28.98 -17.62 6.46
C LYS A 8 28.43 -16.19 6.43
N ASP A 9 29.23 -15.24 5.98
CA ASP A 9 28.84 -13.83 5.93
C ASP A 9 27.90 -13.54 4.75
N LEU A 10 28.13 -14.11 3.56
CA LEU A 10 27.16 -14.03 2.46
C LEU A 10 25.78 -14.59 2.87
N LYS A 11 25.76 -15.71 3.61
CA LYS A 11 24.49 -16.26 4.11
C LYS A 11 23.79 -15.34 5.10
N LYS A 12 24.51 -14.54 5.88
CA LYS A 12 23.90 -13.55 6.77
C LYS A 12 23.33 -12.38 5.97
N VAL A 13 24.07 -11.87 4.99
CA VAL A 13 23.61 -10.78 4.12
C VAL A 13 22.37 -11.21 3.34
N GLY A 14 22.38 -12.40 2.73
CA GLY A 14 21.21 -12.91 2.01
C GLY A 14 19.97 -13.05 2.89
N LYS A 15 20.12 -13.51 4.14
CA LYS A 15 19.00 -13.55 5.11
C LYS A 15 18.47 -12.16 5.47
N LEU A 16 19.34 -11.15 5.53
CA LEU A 16 18.94 -9.77 5.81
C LEU A 16 18.21 -9.15 4.61
N GLU A 17 18.67 -9.42 3.39
CA GLU A 17 17.99 -8.99 2.17
C GLU A 17 16.60 -9.61 2.06
N GLU A 18 16.47 -10.93 2.28
CA GLU A 18 15.20 -11.64 2.25
C GLU A 18 14.21 -11.07 3.29
N ALA A 19 14.66 -10.90 4.53
CA ALA A 19 13.83 -10.29 5.59
C ALA A 19 13.42 -8.85 5.25
N THR A 20 14.29 -8.08 4.60
CA THR A 20 14.00 -6.71 4.16
C THR A 20 12.99 -6.70 3.03
N LEU A 21 13.10 -7.62 2.07
CA LEU A 21 12.18 -7.76 0.95
C LEU A 21 10.80 -8.18 1.44
N ASP A 22 10.71 -9.15 2.34
CA ASP A 22 9.43 -9.59 2.92
C ASP A 22 8.75 -8.45 3.69
N LEU A 23 9.52 -7.71 4.50
CA LEU A 23 9.00 -6.52 5.16
C LEU A 23 8.51 -5.49 4.14
N SER A 24 9.31 -5.18 3.12
CA SER A 24 8.95 -4.20 2.08
C SER A 24 7.65 -4.57 1.36
N ARG A 25 7.44 -5.86 1.07
CA ARG A 25 6.20 -6.36 0.45
C ARG A 25 5.01 -6.20 1.37
N SER A 26 5.17 -6.52 2.66
CA SER A 26 4.08 -6.41 3.64
C SER A 26 3.60 -4.96 3.83
N ILE A 27 4.51 -3.99 3.77
CA ILE A 27 4.19 -2.57 4.00
C ILE A 27 3.80 -1.83 2.71
N ALA A 28 4.11 -2.39 1.53
CA ALA A 28 3.87 -1.73 0.25
C ALA A 28 2.37 -1.45 0.02
N ALA A 29 1.51 -2.43 0.26
CA ALA A 29 0.06 -2.27 0.09
C ALA A 29 -0.55 -1.21 1.03
N PRO A 30 -0.36 -1.25 2.36
CA PRO A 30 -0.89 -0.21 3.25
C PRO A 30 -0.24 1.16 2.98
N GLY A 31 1.06 1.20 2.64
CA GLY A 31 1.73 2.44 2.26
C GLY A 31 1.10 3.08 1.03
N LEU A 32 0.82 2.30 -0.01
CA LEU A 32 0.18 2.79 -1.24
C LEU A 32 -1.28 3.22 -0.99
N ALA A 33 -2.01 2.53 -0.12
CA ALA A 33 -3.36 2.91 0.29
C ALA A 33 -3.38 4.29 0.98
N ILE A 34 -2.42 4.55 1.88
CA ILE A 34 -2.30 5.86 2.54
C ILE A 34 -1.96 6.95 1.52
N LEU A 35 -0.99 6.71 0.64
CA LEU A 35 -0.62 7.66 -0.42
C LEU A 35 -1.81 7.98 -1.33
N PHE A 36 -2.61 6.98 -1.68
CA PHE A 36 -3.82 7.17 -2.48
C PHE A 36 -4.85 8.06 -1.78
N LEU A 37 -5.11 7.86 -0.49
CA LEU A 37 -6.03 8.71 0.27
C LEU A 37 -5.53 10.14 0.42
N VAL A 38 -4.22 10.33 0.62
CA VAL A 38 -3.60 11.66 0.62
C VAL A 38 -3.76 12.33 -0.74
N ALA A 39 -3.56 11.60 -1.84
CA ALA A 39 -3.77 12.12 -3.18
C ALA A 39 -5.23 12.56 -3.40
N ILE A 40 -6.21 11.76 -2.94
CA ILE A 40 -7.63 12.13 -3.02
C ILE A 40 -7.93 13.38 -2.18
N PHE A 41 -7.38 13.46 -0.96
CA PHE A 41 -7.56 14.63 -0.12
C PHE A 41 -7.04 15.89 -0.82
N LEU A 42 -5.80 15.86 -1.32
CA LEU A 42 -5.21 16.99 -2.04
C LEU A 42 -6.01 17.35 -3.30
N PHE A 43 -6.43 16.35 -4.08
CA PHE A 43 -7.26 16.55 -5.26
C PHE A 43 -8.59 17.21 -4.92
N MET A 44 -9.29 16.72 -3.89
CA MET A 44 -10.55 17.29 -3.43
C MET A 44 -10.38 18.71 -2.88
N THR A 45 -9.28 19.02 -2.18
CA THR A 45 -9.03 20.38 -1.70
C THR A 45 -8.88 21.39 -2.85
N GLY A 46 -8.35 20.96 -4.00
CA GLY A 46 -8.24 21.80 -5.20
C GLY A 46 -9.55 21.97 -5.97
N LEU A 47 -10.50 21.03 -5.84
CA LEU A 47 -11.80 21.07 -6.53
C LEU A 47 -12.95 21.58 -5.65
N ALA A 48 -12.79 21.55 -4.33
CA ALA A 48 -13.88 21.84 -3.42
C ALA A 48 -14.34 23.31 -3.56
N PRO A 49 -15.66 23.58 -3.54
CA PRO A 49 -16.18 24.94 -3.58
C PRO A 49 -15.69 25.76 -2.39
N THR A 50 -15.53 27.07 -2.57
CA THR A 50 -15.26 27.98 -1.46
C THR A 50 -16.52 28.18 -0.62
N GLY A 51 -16.46 27.89 0.68
CA GLY A 51 -17.56 28.15 1.61
C GLY A 51 -17.61 27.18 2.79
N PRO A 52 -18.56 27.37 3.72
CA PRO A 52 -18.64 26.57 4.95
C PRO A 52 -18.82 25.07 4.71
N LEU A 53 -19.39 24.68 3.57
CA LEU A 53 -19.66 23.29 3.22
C LEU A 53 -18.49 22.57 2.54
N SER A 54 -17.42 23.29 2.21
CA SER A 54 -16.24 22.74 1.51
C SER A 54 -15.65 21.52 2.23
N PHE A 55 -15.59 21.59 3.56
CA PHE A 55 -15.08 20.51 4.40
C PHE A 55 -15.86 19.20 4.21
N PHE A 56 -17.19 19.27 4.10
CA PHE A 56 -18.01 18.06 3.90
C PHE A 56 -17.78 17.42 2.53
N VAL A 57 -17.54 18.22 1.50
CA VAL A 57 -17.22 17.72 0.15
C VAL A 57 -15.87 16.99 0.18
N ILE A 58 -14.87 17.59 0.82
CA ILE A 58 -13.53 16.98 0.95
C ILE A 58 -13.61 15.68 1.76
N ALA A 59 -14.27 15.71 2.93
CA ALA A 59 -14.45 14.54 3.78
C ALA A 59 -15.20 13.41 3.04
N GLY A 60 -16.29 13.73 2.35
CA GLY A 60 -17.04 12.78 1.53
C GLY A 60 -16.18 12.15 0.43
N GLY A 61 -15.34 12.94 -0.23
CA GLY A 61 -14.39 12.46 -1.24
C GLY A 61 -13.37 11.48 -0.69
N VAL A 62 -12.78 11.77 0.46
CA VAL A 62 -11.83 10.85 1.13
C VAL A 62 -12.52 9.55 1.55
N ILE A 63 -13.75 9.63 2.08
CA ILE A 63 -14.55 8.45 2.43
C ILE A 63 -14.86 7.61 1.17
N ALA A 64 -15.23 8.24 0.06
CA ALA A 64 -15.45 7.55 -1.20
C ALA A 64 -14.16 6.88 -1.71
N GLY A 65 -13.02 7.54 -1.55
CA GLY A 65 -11.69 6.97 -1.83
C GLY A 65 -11.38 5.73 -1.00
N TYR A 66 -11.67 5.78 0.29
CA TYR A 66 -11.52 4.62 1.18
C TYR A 66 -12.45 3.47 0.76
N MET A 67 -13.70 3.78 0.39
CA MET A 67 -14.62 2.76 -0.13
C MET A 67 -14.12 2.14 -1.44
N ALA A 68 -13.56 2.95 -2.35
CA ALA A 68 -12.97 2.45 -3.59
C ALA A 68 -11.82 1.47 -3.35
N LEU A 69 -10.96 1.74 -2.36
CA LEU A 69 -9.90 0.81 -1.94
C LEU A 69 -10.48 -0.53 -1.45
N ASN A 70 -11.47 -0.48 -0.55
CA ASN A 70 -12.06 -1.71 0.00
C ASN A 70 -12.81 -2.53 -1.06
N ILE A 71 -13.59 -1.87 -1.91
CA ILE A 71 -14.30 -2.53 -3.01
C ILE A 71 -13.29 -3.14 -4.00
N GLY A 72 -12.26 -2.38 -4.41
CA GLY A 72 -11.25 -2.87 -5.32
C GLY A 72 -10.46 -4.06 -4.76
N ALA A 73 -10.08 -4.02 -3.48
CA ALA A 73 -9.40 -5.15 -2.83
C ALA A 73 -10.28 -6.41 -2.82
N ASN A 74 -11.57 -6.26 -2.50
CA ASN A 74 -12.53 -7.35 -2.53
C ASN A 74 -12.75 -7.89 -3.96
N ASP A 75 -12.82 -7.01 -4.96
CA ASP A 75 -12.99 -7.42 -6.36
C ASP A 75 -11.77 -8.18 -6.89
N VAL A 76 -10.55 -7.76 -6.55
CA VAL A 76 -9.33 -8.48 -6.88
C VAL A 76 -9.32 -9.87 -6.23
N ALA A 77 -9.68 -9.99 -4.96
CA ALA A 77 -9.73 -11.28 -4.27
C ALA A 77 -10.76 -12.23 -4.92
N ASN A 78 -11.90 -11.71 -5.36
CA ASN A 78 -12.95 -12.49 -6.01
C ASN A 78 -12.60 -12.89 -7.46
N ASN A 79 -11.90 -12.03 -8.21
CA ASN A 79 -11.57 -12.26 -9.62
C ASN A 79 -10.22 -12.99 -9.83
N MET A 80 -9.31 -12.94 -8.87
CA MET A 80 -8.01 -13.64 -8.94
C MET A 80 -8.00 -15.01 -8.26
N GLY A 81 -9.12 -15.43 -7.63
CA GLY A 81 -9.27 -16.72 -6.97
C GLY A 81 -8.87 -17.96 -7.79
N PRO A 82 -9.12 -18.04 -9.12
CA PRO A 82 -8.69 -19.18 -9.94
C PRO A 82 -7.21 -19.17 -10.35
N ALA A 83 -6.51 -18.03 -10.19
CA ALA A 83 -5.16 -17.82 -10.73
C ALA A 83 -4.03 -17.99 -9.69
N VAL A 84 -4.37 -18.13 -8.40
CA VAL A 84 -3.41 -18.20 -7.28
C VAL A 84 -3.58 -19.44 -6.39
N GLY A 85 -4.29 -20.46 -6.88
CA GLY A 85 -4.20 -21.83 -6.36
C GLY A 85 -2.93 -22.52 -6.81
#